data_AF-A0A2E7C9Z8-F1
#
_entry.id   AF-A0A2E7C9Z8-F1
#
_cell.length_a   1.000
_cell.length_b   1.000
_cell.length_c   1.000
_cell.angle_alpha   90.00
_cell.angle_beta   90.00
_cell.angle_gamma   90.00
#
_symmetry.space_group_name_H-M   'P 1'
#
loop_
_entity.id
_entity.type
_entity.pdbx_description
1 polymer ?
#
loop_
_entity_poly.entity_id
_entity_poly.type
_entity_poly.pdbx_seq_one_letter_code
_entity_poly.pdbx_strand_id
1 'polypeptide(L)'
;MNLSRLLIFSTSLSLLLFSCEKEQGCTDITACNFSATAEEDDGTCYSSGDECDDNNPNTINDTYNNSCDCLGEDPPPPNYGCTDEAACNYNPEADTNDNSCSFVGDACDDFNSSTINDTYNSNCECVGTVSISGCTENSACNYNANATTNDGSCVYPGDPCNDFNSNTINDTYNSNCDCVGTTSVSGCTDSSACNYNSNATTNDGSCIYPGDSCDDGNSNTINDTYNSNCECVGEISNSNGCATNADGMVDVEFGIFTDNWPQENTLIIYDSGGNQLTNAVTPATQNAYNSWNCGFCGTNGDQLTLMVTDSYGDGIVNGAYFLARCYAENGQEVTLIPQTTWATGNPKTPGTPISTSVDFTIP
;
A
#
# COMPACT_ATOMS: atom_id res chain seq x y z
N MET A 1 -18.56 -150.40 83.96
CA MET A 1 -17.63 -151.37 83.33
C MET A 1 -17.04 -150.71 82.09
N ASN A 2 -15.70 -150.53 82.07
CA ASN A 2 -14.75 -150.78 80.97
C ASN A 2 -15.27 -150.84 79.52
N LEU A 3 -14.58 -150.39 78.46
CA LEU A 3 -13.27 -149.79 78.20
C LEU A 3 -13.21 -149.58 76.66
N SER A 4 -12.37 -148.65 76.15
CA SER A 4 -11.74 -148.65 74.80
C SER A 4 -12.63 -148.43 73.55
N ARG A 5 -12.24 -147.73 72.46
CA ARG A 5 -10.91 -147.63 71.81
C ARG A 5 -10.85 -146.41 70.85
N LEU A 6 -9.63 -145.92 70.67
CA LEU A 6 -9.11 -144.84 69.83
C LEU A 6 -9.13 -145.17 68.32
N LEU A 7 -9.42 -144.19 67.45
CA LEU A 7 -9.04 -144.18 66.02
C LEU A 7 -8.95 -142.74 65.47
N ILE A 8 -7.79 -142.42 64.90
CA ILE A 8 -7.37 -141.15 64.29
C ILE A 8 -7.61 -141.25 62.78
N PHE A 9 -8.14 -140.21 62.14
CA PHE A 9 -7.86 -139.92 60.72
C PHE A 9 -7.83 -138.40 60.47
N SER A 10 -6.72 -137.99 59.84
CA SER A 10 -6.27 -136.66 59.47
C SER A 10 -6.99 -136.16 58.20
N THR A 11 -7.37 -134.89 58.17
CA THR A 11 -7.49 -134.11 56.93
C THR A 11 -6.82 -132.75 57.13
N SER A 12 -5.85 -132.48 56.26
CA SER A 12 -4.92 -131.37 56.23
C SER A 12 -5.57 -130.10 55.67
N LEU A 13 -5.64 -129.06 56.50
CA LEU A 13 -6.03 -127.71 56.09
C LEU A 13 -4.79 -126.97 55.56
N SER A 14 -4.80 -126.64 54.27
CA SER A 14 -3.73 -125.88 53.60
C SER A 14 -3.69 -124.44 54.14
N LEU A 15 -2.58 -124.09 54.78
CA LEU A 15 -2.30 -122.75 55.29
C LEU A 15 -1.79 -121.88 54.14
N LEU A 16 -2.61 -120.95 53.65
CA LEU A 16 -2.19 -119.87 52.75
C LEU A 16 -1.23 -118.95 53.51
N LEU A 17 0.06 -119.03 53.19
CA LEU A 17 1.05 -118.01 53.58
C LEU A 17 0.79 -116.78 52.72
N PHE A 18 0.11 -115.78 53.27
CA PHE A 18 0.23 -114.41 52.76
C PHE A 18 1.62 -113.92 53.17
N SER A 19 2.54 -113.80 52.21
CA SER A 19 3.69 -112.91 52.39
C SER A 19 3.14 -111.50 52.52
N CYS A 20 3.46 -110.84 53.63
CA CYS A 20 3.30 -109.40 53.78
C CYS A 20 4.36 -108.77 52.87
N GLU A 21 3.97 -108.35 51.67
CA GLU A 21 4.80 -107.41 50.92
C GLU A 21 4.74 -106.08 51.68
N LYS A 22 5.91 -105.54 52.00
CA LYS A 22 5.99 -104.23 52.67
C LYS A 22 5.53 -103.17 51.68
N GLU A 23 4.70 -102.24 52.16
CA GLU A 23 4.27 -101.09 51.37
C GLU A 23 5.50 -100.22 51.05
N GLN A 24 5.71 -99.96 49.76
CA GLN A 24 6.80 -99.13 49.24
C GLN A 24 6.32 -97.69 49.05
N GLY A 25 7.16 -96.73 49.39
CA GLY A 25 6.86 -95.31 49.22
C GLY A 25 7.89 -94.44 49.95
N CYS A 26 7.82 -93.12 49.76
CA CYS A 26 8.75 -92.22 50.43
C CYS A 26 8.62 -92.30 51.96
N THR A 27 9.73 -92.63 52.64
CA THR A 27 9.79 -92.77 54.10
C THR A 27 10.32 -91.51 54.82
N ASP A 28 10.77 -90.50 54.08
CA ASP A 28 11.23 -89.23 54.64
C ASP A 28 10.05 -88.34 55.04
N ILE A 29 9.89 -88.08 56.34
CA ILE A 29 8.79 -87.27 56.89
C ILE A 29 8.80 -85.80 56.42
N THR A 30 9.91 -85.33 55.85
CA THR A 30 10.04 -83.97 55.32
C THR A 30 9.79 -83.88 53.82
N ALA A 31 9.68 -85.01 53.13
CA ALA A 31 9.37 -85.06 51.72
C ALA A 31 7.88 -84.81 51.45
N CYS A 32 7.61 -84.26 50.29
CA CYS A 32 6.29 -83.85 49.85
C CYS A 32 5.34 -85.03 49.54
N ASN A 33 5.89 -86.17 49.13
CA ASN A 33 5.16 -87.43 48.96
C ASN A 33 5.38 -88.42 50.11
N PHE A 34 5.70 -87.94 51.31
CA PHE A 34 5.83 -88.79 52.49
C PHE A 34 4.61 -89.71 52.67
N SER A 35 4.85 -91.00 52.80
CA SER A 35 3.85 -92.01 53.08
C SER A 35 4.02 -92.57 54.48
N ALA A 36 3.11 -92.23 55.38
CA ALA A 36 3.11 -92.74 56.75
C ALA A 36 2.89 -94.27 56.86
N THR A 37 2.48 -94.92 55.77
CA THR A 37 2.28 -96.37 55.68
C THR A 37 3.41 -97.09 54.96
N ALA A 38 4.36 -96.38 54.35
CA ALA A 38 5.51 -97.00 53.70
C ALA A 38 6.47 -97.58 54.76
N GLU A 39 6.83 -98.85 54.58
CA GLU A 39 7.78 -99.56 55.44
C GLU A 39 9.15 -99.72 54.75
N GLU A 40 9.23 -99.48 53.44
CA GLU A 40 10.46 -99.43 52.66
C GLU A 40 10.48 -98.23 51.71
N ASP A 41 11.60 -97.53 51.68
CA ASP A 41 11.83 -96.39 50.79
C ASP A 41 11.99 -96.86 49.35
N ASP A 42 11.19 -96.31 48.44
CA ASP A 42 11.23 -96.64 47.01
C ASP A 42 12.11 -95.67 46.20
N GLY A 43 12.75 -94.71 46.86
CA GLY A 43 13.57 -93.67 46.23
C GLY A 43 12.78 -92.61 45.48
N THR A 44 11.45 -92.55 45.63
CA THR A 44 10.59 -91.56 44.97
C THR A 44 10.42 -90.26 45.78
N CYS A 45 11.07 -90.15 46.95
CA CYS A 45 11.00 -88.94 47.77
C CYS A 45 11.36 -87.68 46.99
N TYR A 46 10.51 -86.65 47.05
CA TYR A 46 10.82 -85.34 46.53
C TYR A 46 10.54 -84.24 47.56
N SER A 47 11.32 -83.16 47.49
CA SER A 47 11.33 -82.02 48.40
C SER A 47 11.20 -80.71 47.64
N SER A 48 11.04 -79.61 48.38
CA SER A 48 11.09 -78.26 47.82
C SER A 48 12.37 -78.04 47.00
N GLY A 49 12.23 -77.59 45.76
CA GLY A 49 13.31 -77.37 44.79
C GLY A 49 13.57 -78.54 43.84
N ASP A 50 12.98 -79.72 44.05
CA ASP A 50 13.06 -80.81 43.08
C ASP A 50 12.21 -80.51 41.84
N GLU A 51 12.69 -80.95 40.68
CA GLU A 51 12.01 -80.81 39.39
C GLU A 51 10.68 -81.58 39.38
N CYS A 52 9.65 -80.97 38.78
CA CYS A 52 8.33 -81.57 38.62
C CYS A 52 7.73 -81.16 37.26
N ASP A 53 6.51 -81.60 36.95
CA ASP A 53 5.76 -81.16 35.76
C ASP A 53 4.39 -80.67 36.23
N ASP A 54 4.15 -79.35 36.15
CA ASP A 54 2.90 -78.74 36.61
C ASP A 54 1.77 -78.87 35.55
N ASN A 55 2.07 -79.50 34.42
CA ASN A 55 1.22 -79.68 33.24
C ASN A 55 0.80 -78.36 32.55
N ASN A 56 1.45 -77.24 32.85
CA ASN A 56 1.28 -75.98 32.15
C ASN A 56 2.43 -75.77 31.14
N PRO A 57 2.21 -75.96 29.83
CA PRO A 57 3.28 -75.82 28.84
C PRO A 57 3.76 -74.38 28.63
N ASN A 58 3.18 -73.39 29.31
CA ASN A 58 3.56 -71.97 29.20
C ASN A 58 4.51 -71.51 30.30
N THR A 59 4.75 -72.32 31.33
CA THR A 59 5.70 -72.04 32.39
C THR A 59 7.01 -72.77 32.16
N ILE A 60 8.07 -72.29 32.80
CA ILE A 60 9.40 -72.89 32.78
C ILE A 60 9.87 -73.13 34.21
N ASN A 61 10.90 -73.96 34.41
CA ASN A 61 11.49 -74.23 35.73
C ASN A 61 10.49 -74.77 36.77
N ASP A 62 9.67 -75.73 36.38
CA ASP A 62 8.70 -76.40 37.25
C ASP A 62 9.40 -77.08 38.44
N THR A 63 9.14 -76.58 39.64
CA THR A 63 9.71 -77.13 40.87
C THR A 63 8.67 -77.21 41.99
N TYR A 64 8.89 -78.13 42.93
CA TYR A 64 8.08 -78.16 44.15
C TYR A 64 8.43 -76.96 45.05
N ASN A 65 7.42 -76.23 45.52
CA ASN A 65 7.60 -75.16 46.49
C ASN A 65 7.65 -75.72 47.95
N ASN A 66 7.85 -74.83 48.94
CA ASN A 66 7.84 -75.21 50.37
C ASN A 66 6.50 -75.76 50.89
N SER A 67 5.42 -75.60 50.12
CA SER A 67 4.09 -76.13 50.38
C SER A 67 3.79 -77.41 49.58
N CYS A 68 4.79 -77.95 48.87
CA CYS A 68 4.68 -79.15 48.04
C CYS A 68 3.77 -79.02 46.81
N ASP A 69 3.48 -77.79 46.38
CA ASP A 69 2.83 -77.54 45.09
C ASP A 69 3.89 -77.51 43.99
N CYS A 70 3.63 -78.23 42.90
CA CYS A 70 4.42 -78.12 41.68
C CYS A 70 3.96 -76.88 40.91
N LEU A 71 4.84 -75.89 40.77
CA LEU A 71 4.56 -74.63 40.08
C LEU A 71 5.76 -74.26 39.21
N GLY A 72 5.51 -73.85 37.96
CA GLY A 72 6.51 -73.20 37.13
C GLY A 72 6.51 -71.68 37.24
N GLU A 73 7.55 -71.06 36.69
CA GLU A 73 7.71 -69.62 36.55
C GLU A 73 7.24 -69.16 35.17
N ASP A 74 6.61 -67.98 35.09
CA ASP A 74 6.33 -67.37 33.79
C ASP A 74 7.66 -67.03 33.09
N PRO A 75 7.83 -67.36 31.79
CA PRO A 75 9.02 -66.99 31.07
C PRO A 75 9.20 -65.46 31.08
N PRO A 76 10.44 -64.95 31.14
CA PRO A 76 10.68 -63.52 31.10
C PRO A 76 10.09 -62.94 29.81
N PRO A 77 9.49 -61.72 29.87
CA PRO A 77 8.97 -61.08 28.68
C PRO A 77 10.09 -60.85 27.66
N PRO A 78 9.83 -60.98 26.35
CA PRO A 78 10.83 -60.71 25.33
C PRO A 78 11.37 -59.29 25.44
N ASN A 79 12.69 -59.13 25.36
CA ASN A 79 13.34 -57.83 25.31
C ASN A 79 13.44 -57.35 23.87
N TYR A 80 12.56 -56.43 23.50
CA TYR A 80 12.47 -55.88 22.15
C TYR A 80 13.56 -54.83 21.89
N GLY A 81 14.19 -54.91 20.72
CA GLY A 81 15.11 -53.90 20.22
C GLY A 81 15.77 -54.33 18.92
N CYS A 82 16.67 -53.50 18.39
CA CYS A 82 17.46 -53.91 17.23
C CYS A 82 18.49 -54.99 17.62
N THR A 83 18.44 -56.12 16.92
CA THR A 83 19.32 -57.28 17.18
C THR A 83 20.48 -57.41 16.19
N ASP A 84 20.57 -56.51 15.21
CA ASP A 84 21.64 -56.52 14.19
C ASP A 84 22.85 -55.70 14.66
N GLU A 85 24.00 -56.36 14.87
CA GLU A 85 25.26 -55.72 15.29
C GLU A 85 25.78 -54.66 14.30
N ALA A 86 25.33 -54.68 13.05
CA ALA A 86 25.69 -53.67 12.05
C ALA A 86 24.84 -52.39 12.14
N ALA A 87 23.77 -52.38 12.93
CA ALA A 87 22.91 -51.23 13.11
C ALA A 87 23.46 -50.24 14.15
N CYS A 88 23.20 -48.96 13.94
CA CYS A 88 23.62 -47.86 14.80
C CYS A 88 22.94 -47.85 16.18
N ASN A 89 21.77 -48.46 16.30
CA ASN A 89 21.01 -48.61 17.53
C ASN A 89 20.92 -50.08 18.00
N TYR A 90 21.91 -50.90 17.65
CA TYR A 90 22.04 -52.27 18.15
C TYR A 90 21.91 -52.31 19.68
N ASN A 91 21.01 -53.16 20.18
CA ASN A 91 20.83 -53.42 21.60
C ASN A 91 21.32 -54.84 21.93
N PRO A 92 22.49 -55.00 22.60
CA PRO A 92 23.02 -56.32 22.95
C PRO A 92 22.18 -57.07 24.00
N GLU A 93 21.24 -56.41 24.66
CA GLU A 93 20.33 -57.04 25.62
C GLU A 93 19.03 -57.52 24.95
N ALA A 94 18.76 -57.10 23.70
CA ALA A 94 17.55 -57.49 22.99
C ALA A 94 17.64 -58.95 22.54
N ASP A 95 16.58 -59.72 22.81
CA ASP A 95 16.43 -61.11 22.35
C ASP A 95 15.45 -61.22 21.17
N THR A 96 14.73 -60.13 20.87
CA THR A 96 13.66 -60.10 19.88
C THR A 96 13.74 -58.84 19.03
N ASN A 97 13.91 -59.01 17.72
CA ASN A 97 13.98 -57.89 16.79
C ASN A 97 12.64 -57.17 16.66
N ASP A 98 12.60 -55.87 16.95
CA ASP A 98 11.40 -55.04 16.84
C ASP A 98 11.33 -54.22 15.53
N ASN A 99 12.27 -54.46 14.61
CA ASN A 99 12.47 -53.69 13.37
C ASN A 99 12.79 -52.20 13.59
N SER A 100 13.30 -51.83 14.76
CA SER A 100 13.79 -50.46 15.02
C SER A 100 15.18 -50.17 14.46
N CYS A 101 15.87 -51.15 13.86
CA CYS A 101 17.24 -51.01 13.39
C CYS A 101 17.42 -49.82 12.42
N SER A 102 18.37 -48.93 12.75
CA SER A 102 18.82 -47.82 11.92
C SER A 102 20.23 -48.09 11.43
N PHE A 103 20.46 -47.96 10.12
CA PHE A 103 21.74 -48.23 9.49
C PHE A 103 22.40 -46.94 8.98
N VAL A 104 23.70 -47.03 8.67
CA VAL A 104 24.43 -45.95 8.00
C VAL A 104 23.72 -45.56 6.69
N GLY A 105 23.43 -44.28 6.54
CA GLY A 105 22.68 -43.73 5.41
C GLY A 105 21.17 -43.65 5.60
N ASP A 106 20.62 -44.27 6.65
CA ASP A 106 19.21 -44.06 7.01
C ASP A 106 18.99 -42.64 7.50
N ALA A 107 17.81 -42.09 7.19
CA ALA A 107 17.39 -40.78 7.65
C ALA A 107 17.27 -40.77 9.18
N CYS A 108 17.67 -39.66 9.79
CA CYS A 108 17.57 -39.43 11.22
C CYS A 108 17.21 -37.95 11.48
N ASP A 109 17.12 -37.55 12.74
CA ASP A 109 16.93 -36.14 13.14
C ASP A 109 18.03 -35.81 14.16
N ASP A 110 18.96 -34.92 13.78
CA ASP A 110 20.04 -34.49 14.67
C ASP A 110 19.61 -33.34 15.61
N PHE A 111 18.33 -32.95 15.54
CA PHE A 111 17.67 -31.84 16.23
C PHE A 111 18.30 -30.47 15.95
N ASN A 112 19.17 -30.36 14.94
CA ASN A 112 19.74 -29.11 14.50
C ASN A 112 18.94 -28.53 13.34
N SER A 113 18.07 -27.56 13.65
CA SER A 113 17.29 -26.83 12.63
C SER A 113 18.12 -26.10 11.54
N SER A 114 19.44 -25.99 11.71
CA SER A 114 20.34 -25.39 10.71
C SER A 114 20.90 -26.40 9.71
N THR A 115 20.56 -27.68 9.82
CA THR A 115 20.95 -28.74 8.90
C THR A 115 19.73 -29.34 8.17
N ILE A 116 20.00 -29.98 7.03
CA ILE A 116 19.03 -30.71 6.22
C ILE A 116 19.64 -32.04 5.76
N ASN A 117 18.76 -32.98 5.37
CA ASN A 117 19.13 -34.31 4.89
C ASN A 117 19.98 -35.09 5.90
N ASP A 118 19.54 -35.07 7.16
CA ASP A 118 20.24 -35.73 8.26
C ASP A 118 20.23 -37.25 8.07
N THR A 119 21.42 -37.84 8.15
CA THR A 119 21.61 -39.29 7.99
C THR A 119 22.65 -39.81 8.98
N TYR A 120 22.56 -41.09 9.32
CA TYR A 120 23.61 -41.75 10.09
C TYR A 120 24.89 -41.86 9.25
N ASN A 121 25.97 -41.26 9.73
CA ASN A 121 27.29 -41.37 9.08
C ASN A 121 27.97 -42.73 9.39
N SER A 122 29.18 -42.94 8.88
CA SER A 122 29.95 -44.18 9.11
C SER A 122 30.29 -44.48 10.57
N ASN A 123 30.18 -43.48 11.45
CA ASN A 123 30.39 -43.59 12.89
C ASN A 123 29.06 -43.68 13.66
N CYS A 124 27.93 -43.86 12.98
CA CYS A 124 26.59 -43.89 13.58
C CYS A 124 26.18 -42.60 14.30
N GLU A 125 26.77 -41.47 13.92
CA GLU A 125 26.33 -40.15 14.36
C GLU A 125 25.28 -39.66 13.37
N CYS A 126 24.15 -39.18 13.89
CA CYS A 126 23.18 -38.47 13.07
C CYS A 126 23.75 -37.09 12.74
N VAL A 127 24.00 -36.83 11.46
CA VAL A 127 24.57 -35.55 11.01
C VAL A 127 23.89 -35.11 9.73
N GLY A 128 23.56 -33.82 9.65
CA GLY A 128 23.06 -33.21 8.43
C GLY A 128 24.05 -32.34 7.66
N THR A 129 23.57 -31.83 6.53
CA THR A 129 24.28 -30.83 5.72
C THR A 129 23.79 -29.43 6.07
N VAL A 130 24.69 -28.45 6.17
CA VAL A 130 24.32 -27.08 6.56
C VAL A 130 23.31 -26.50 5.56
N SER A 131 22.18 -26.03 6.09
CA SER A 131 21.15 -25.33 5.35
C SER A 131 21.53 -23.87 5.18
N ILE A 132 21.94 -23.49 3.98
CA ILE A 132 22.24 -22.11 3.59
C ILE A 132 21.04 -21.59 2.80
N SER A 133 20.27 -20.70 3.42
CA SER A 133 19.15 -20.01 2.77
C SER A 133 19.64 -19.00 1.74
N GLY A 134 19.01 -18.99 0.57
CA GLY A 134 19.21 -17.99 -0.47
C GLY A 134 18.60 -18.43 -1.79
N CYS A 135 18.69 -17.60 -2.81
CA CYS A 135 18.20 -17.97 -4.13
C CYS A 135 19.07 -19.07 -4.77
N THR A 136 18.46 -20.23 -5.08
CA THR A 136 19.13 -21.38 -5.71
C THR A 136 19.01 -21.39 -7.23
N GLU A 137 18.22 -20.49 -7.81
CA GLU A 137 17.93 -20.44 -9.25
C GLU A 137 19.02 -19.66 -10.00
N ASN A 138 19.76 -20.35 -10.88
CA ASN A 138 20.90 -19.75 -11.60
C ASN A 138 20.51 -18.61 -12.56
N SER A 139 19.24 -18.49 -12.93
CA SER A 139 18.74 -17.39 -13.77
C SER A 139 18.34 -16.13 -12.99
N ALA A 140 18.39 -16.17 -11.65
CA ALA A 140 18.06 -15.04 -10.80
C ALA A 140 19.24 -14.07 -10.65
N CYS A 141 18.94 -12.79 -10.50
CA CYS A 141 19.92 -11.72 -10.32
C CYS A 141 20.65 -11.79 -8.97
N ASN A 142 20.03 -12.38 -7.96
CA ASN A 142 20.62 -12.61 -6.63
C ASN A 142 20.93 -14.08 -6.37
N TYR A 143 21.19 -14.86 -7.42
CA TYR A 143 21.62 -16.25 -7.30
C TYR A 143 22.79 -16.39 -6.32
N ASN A 144 22.65 -17.30 -5.36
CA ASN A 144 23.69 -17.65 -4.40
C ASN A 144 24.14 -19.09 -4.63
N ALA A 145 25.33 -19.26 -5.19
CA ALA A 145 25.91 -20.59 -5.46
C ALA A 145 26.16 -21.43 -4.20
N ASN A 146 26.20 -20.82 -3.02
CA ASN A 146 26.35 -21.51 -1.76
C ASN A 146 24.99 -21.86 -1.11
N ALA A 147 23.87 -21.35 -1.64
CA ALA A 147 22.56 -21.68 -1.10
C ALA A 147 22.22 -23.15 -1.36
N THR A 148 21.84 -23.86 -0.29
CA THR A 148 21.38 -25.25 -0.35
C THR A 148 19.86 -25.35 -0.27
N THR A 149 19.20 -24.26 0.12
CA THR A 149 17.76 -24.18 0.34
C THR A 149 17.22 -22.87 -0.25
N ASN A 150 16.25 -22.97 -1.16
CA ASN A 150 15.60 -21.79 -1.73
C ASN A 150 14.72 -21.11 -0.68
N ASP A 151 15.00 -19.85 -0.37
CA ASP A 151 14.25 -19.05 0.60
C ASP A 151 13.16 -18.17 -0.05
N GLY A 152 12.99 -18.27 -1.37
CA GLY A 152 12.04 -17.47 -2.12
C GLY A 152 12.49 -16.02 -2.35
N SER A 153 13.74 -15.68 -2.04
CA SER A 153 14.30 -14.34 -2.27
C SER A 153 14.68 -14.05 -3.73
N CYS A 154 14.58 -15.02 -4.64
CA CYS A 154 15.00 -14.87 -6.03
C CYS A 154 14.34 -13.67 -6.71
N VAL A 155 15.16 -12.80 -7.30
CA VAL A 155 14.73 -11.67 -8.15
C VAL A 155 15.21 -11.87 -9.59
N TYR A 156 14.41 -11.43 -10.55
CA TYR A 156 14.64 -11.62 -11.98
C TYR A 156 14.59 -10.30 -12.75
N PRO A 157 15.13 -10.27 -13.98
CA PRO A 157 14.92 -9.13 -14.87
C PRO A 157 13.44 -8.79 -15.01
N GLY A 158 13.10 -7.52 -14.79
CA GLY A 158 11.74 -6.98 -14.75
C GLY A 158 11.14 -6.85 -13.34
N ASP A 159 11.72 -7.50 -12.33
CA ASP A 159 11.28 -7.32 -10.95
C ASP A 159 11.62 -5.91 -10.44
N PRO A 160 10.76 -5.33 -9.58
CA PRO A 160 11.00 -4.02 -9.01
C PRO A 160 12.24 -4.02 -8.10
N CYS A 161 12.96 -2.92 -8.14
CA CYS A 161 14.13 -2.70 -7.29
C CYS A 161 14.20 -1.22 -6.85
N ASN A 162 15.30 -0.81 -6.22
CA ASN A 162 15.56 0.58 -5.89
C ASN A 162 17.04 0.87 -6.20
N ASP A 163 17.31 1.72 -7.18
CA ASP A 163 18.68 2.06 -7.59
C ASP A 163 19.28 3.20 -6.75
N PHE A 164 18.52 3.68 -5.75
CA PHE A 164 18.81 4.80 -4.85
C PHE A 164 19.08 6.14 -5.56
N ASN A 165 18.77 6.25 -6.85
CA ASN A 165 18.86 7.49 -7.58
C ASN A 165 17.51 8.22 -7.52
N SER A 166 17.46 9.34 -6.80
CA SER A 166 16.23 10.12 -6.66
C SER A 166 15.73 10.75 -7.95
N ASN A 167 16.53 10.73 -9.03
CA ASN A 167 16.17 11.27 -10.34
C ASN A 167 15.59 10.21 -11.28
N THR A 168 15.40 8.98 -10.82
CA THR A 168 14.79 7.88 -11.58
C THR A 168 13.48 7.42 -10.93
N ILE A 169 12.62 6.82 -11.75
CA ILE A 169 11.36 6.19 -11.35
C ILE A 169 11.21 4.84 -12.05
N ASN A 170 10.33 3.99 -11.50
CA ASN A 170 10.02 2.64 -12.01
C ASN A 170 11.26 1.75 -12.13
N ASP A 171 12.09 1.75 -11.09
CA ASP A 171 13.32 0.98 -11.04
C ASP A 171 13.04 -0.52 -11.12
N THR A 172 13.70 -1.18 -12.07
CA THR A 172 13.60 -2.63 -12.27
C THR A 172 14.97 -3.22 -12.58
N TYR A 173 15.14 -4.52 -12.31
CA TYR A 173 16.32 -5.23 -12.77
C TYR A 173 16.30 -5.36 -14.30
N ASN A 174 17.37 -4.93 -14.97
CA ASN A 174 17.51 -5.12 -16.41
C ASN A 174 17.99 -6.54 -16.77
N SER A 175 18.22 -6.82 -18.05
CA SER A 175 18.72 -8.14 -18.52
C SER A 175 20.12 -8.51 -17.97
N ASN A 176 20.89 -7.54 -17.51
CA ASN A 176 22.21 -7.71 -16.92
C ASN A 176 22.16 -7.72 -15.39
N CYS A 177 20.97 -7.72 -14.79
CA CYS A 177 20.76 -7.67 -13.34
C CYS A 177 21.26 -6.39 -12.66
N ASP A 178 21.40 -5.30 -13.41
CA ASP A 178 21.55 -3.98 -12.81
C ASP A 178 20.16 -3.43 -12.45
N CYS A 179 20.02 -2.92 -11.24
CA CYS A 179 18.86 -2.14 -10.88
C CYS A 179 18.95 -0.76 -11.54
N VAL A 180 18.03 -0.46 -12.45
CA VAL A 180 18.02 0.79 -13.21
C VAL A 180 16.59 1.33 -13.31
N GLY A 181 16.43 2.63 -13.12
CA GLY A 181 15.18 3.32 -13.38
C GLY A 181 15.16 4.16 -14.66
N THR A 182 13.98 4.71 -14.94
CA THR A 182 13.75 5.68 -16.02
C THR A 182 13.88 7.10 -15.50
N THR A 183 14.52 8.00 -16.24
CA THR A 183 14.73 9.39 -15.78
C THR A 183 13.40 10.08 -15.51
N SER A 184 13.27 10.62 -14.30
CA SER A 184 12.15 11.45 -13.87
C SER A 184 12.31 12.86 -14.45
N VAL A 185 11.41 13.26 -15.35
CA VAL A 185 11.31 14.62 -15.86
C VAL A 185 10.12 15.29 -15.16
N SER A 186 10.41 16.28 -14.33
CA SER A 186 9.39 17.09 -13.65
C SER A 186 8.71 18.07 -14.62
N GLY A 187 7.40 18.18 -14.52
CA GLY A 187 6.59 19.17 -15.22
C GLY A 187 5.12 18.81 -15.19
N CYS A 188 4.26 19.64 -15.79
CA CYS A 188 2.84 19.30 -15.88
C CYS A 188 2.60 18.10 -16.80
N THR A 189 2.04 17.01 -16.27
CA THR A 189 1.73 15.78 -17.01
C THR A 189 0.30 15.74 -17.57
N ASP A 190 -0.55 16.71 -17.20
CA ASP A 190 -1.93 16.79 -17.65
C ASP A 190 -2.01 17.44 -19.03
N SER A 191 -2.46 16.68 -20.04
CA SER A 191 -2.59 17.17 -21.41
C SER A 191 -3.62 18.28 -21.61
N SER A 192 -4.49 18.54 -20.61
CA SER A 192 -5.46 19.63 -20.63
C SER A 192 -4.92 20.95 -20.06
N ALA A 193 -3.73 20.94 -19.45
CA ALA A 193 -3.11 22.12 -18.90
C ALA A 193 -2.40 22.96 -19.98
N CYS A 194 -2.38 24.27 -19.77
CA CYS A 194 -1.76 25.25 -20.65
C CYS A 194 -0.24 25.11 -20.77
N ASN A 195 0.41 24.61 -19.72
CA ASN A 195 1.85 24.36 -19.69
C ASN A 195 2.18 22.86 -19.69
N TYR A 196 1.31 22.03 -20.29
CA TYR A 196 1.57 20.60 -20.48
C TYR A 196 2.96 20.36 -21.09
N ASN A 197 3.73 19.50 -20.45
CA ASN A 197 5.03 19.07 -20.94
C ASN A 197 4.95 17.59 -21.34
N SER A 198 4.98 17.30 -22.64
CA SER A 198 4.93 15.93 -23.16
C SER A 198 6.12 15.06 -22.78
N ASN A 199 7.22 15.68 -22.33
CA ASN A 199 8.39 14.96 -21.84
C ASN A 199 8.34 14.75 -20.32
N ALA A 200 7.40 15.38 -19.60
CA ALA A 200 7.27 15.19 -18.16
C ALA A 200 6.75 13.78 -17.86
N THR A 201 7.48 13.07 -17.00
CA THR A 201 7.11 11.74 -16.50
C THR A 201 6.54 11.81 -15.08
N THR A 202 6.70 12.94 -14.40
CA THR A 202 6.30 13.16 -13.01
C THR A 202 5.66 14.54 -12.87
N ASN A 203 4.42 14.59 -12.35
CA ASN A 203 3.73 15.85 -12.10
C ASN A 203 4.40 16.59 -10.93
N ASP A 204 4.87 17.81 -11.18
CA ASP A 204 5.48 18.67 -10.16
C ASP A 204 4.51 19.68 -9.54
N GLY A 205 3.23 19.61 -9.93
CA GLY A 205 2.20 20.54 -9.46
C GLY A 205 2.26 21.91 -10.15
N SER A 206 3.06 22.08 -11.20
CA SER A 206 3.14 23.32 -11.97
C SER A 206 1.98 23.51 -12.96
N CYS A 207 1.06 22.56 -13.10
CA CYS A 207 -0.03 22.64 -14.08
C CYS A 207 -0.85 23.93 -13.95
N ILE A 208 -1.00 24.62 -15.07
CA ILE A 208 -1.78 25.85 -15.24
C ILE A 208 -3.01 25.53 -16.08
N TYR A 209 -4.18 25.95 -15.63
CA TYR A 209 -5.45 25.74 -16.31
C TYR A 209 -6.13 27.05 -16.65
N PRO A 210 -7.09 27.04 -17.62
CA PRO A 210 -7.94 28.18 -17.84
C PRO A 210 -8.65 28.64 -16.55
N GLY A 211 -8.56 29.94 -16.25
CA GLY A 211 -9.05 30.57 -15.02
C GLY A 211 -7.97 30.77 -13.94
N ASP A 212 -6.80 30.14 -14.06
CA ASP A 212 -5.68 30.41 -13.16
C ASP A 212 -5.13 31.83 -13.39
N SER A 213 -4.74 32.49 -12.30
CA SER A 213 -4.18 33.84 -12.33
C SER A 213 -2.83 33.88 -13.04
N CYS A 214 -2.58 34.95 -13.78
CA CYS A 214 -1.32 35.20 -14.46
C CYS A 214 -0.97 36.71 -14.45
N ASP A 215 0.05 37.12 -15.21
CA ASP A 215 0.40 38.53 -15.45
C ASP A 215 0.73 38.65 -16.94
N ASP A 216 -0.10 39.36 -17.69
CA ASP A 216 0.05 39.53 -19.15
C ASP A 216 1.04 40.65 -19.51
N GLY A 217 1.60 41.33 -18.50
CA GLY A 217 2.54 42.43 -18.63
C GLY A 217 1.92 43.75 -19.06
N ASN A 218 0.60 43.83 -19.22
CA ASN A 218 -0.12 45.05 -19.59
C ASN A 218 -0.63 45.77 -18.34
N SER A 219 -0.04 46.91 -18.03
CA SER A 219 -0.42 47.70 -16.84
C SER A 219 -1.84 48.30 -16.88
N ASN A 220 -2.55 48.21 -18.01
CA ASN A 220 -3.91 48.73 -18.16
C ASN A 220 -4.99 47.66 -17.89
N THR A 221 -4.60 46.41 -17.71
CA THR A 221 -5.50 45.28 -17.43
C THR A 221 -5.38 44.84 -15.96
N ILE A 222 -6.46 44.25 -15.44
CA ILE A 222 -6.58 43.66 -14.11
C ILE A 222 -7.18 42.25 -14.23
N ASN A 223 -7.12 41.47 -13.16
CA ASN A 223 -7.70 40.12 -13.10
C ASN A 223 -7.17 39.19 -14.21
N ASP A 224 -5.88 39.30 -14.50
CA ASP A 224 -5.21 38.50 -15.52
C ASP A 224 -5.37 37.00 -15.23
N THR A 225 -5.95 36.28 -16.18
CA THR A 225 -6.14 34.84 -16.11
C THR A 225 -5.83 34.17 -17.44
N TYR A 226 -5.48 32.88 -17.38
CA TYR A 226 -5.39 32.08 -18.59
C TYR A 226 -6.78 31.84 -19.19
N ASN A 227 -6.98 32.17 -20.46
CA ASN A 227 -8.23 31.88 -21.16
C ASN A 227 -8.28 30.42 -21.66
N SER A 228 -9.37 30.03 -22.35
CA SER A 228 -9.52 28.68 -22.92
C SER A 228 -8.50 28.32 -24.01
N ASN A 229 -7.82 29.32 -24.57
CA ASN A 229 -6.74 29.17 -25.55
C ASN A 229 -5.36 29.21 -24.88
N CYS A 230 -5.28 29.24 -23.55
CA CYS A 230 -4.04 29.31 -22.79
C CYS A 230 -3.23 30.58 -23.02
N GLU A 231 -3.91 31.67 -23.35
CA GLU A 231 -3.32 33.00 -23.39
C GLU A 231 -3.60 33.68 -22.05
N CYS A 232 -2.56 34.25 -21.45
CA CYS A 232 -2.73 35.12 -20.30
C CYS A 232 -3.33 36.45 -20.78
N VAL A 233 -4.53 36.77 -20.31
CA VAL A 233 -5.26 37.99 -20.69
C VAL A 233 -5.93 38.59 -19.46
N GLY A 234 -5.90 39.91 -19.35
CA GLY A 234 -6.65 40.64 -18.33
C GLY A 234 -7.87 41.40 -18.83
N GLU A 235 -8.72 41.79 -17.90
CA GLU A 235 -9.87 42.67 -18.10
C GLU A 235 -9.40 44.13 -18.03
N ILE A 236 -9.93 45.02 -18.89
CA ILE A 236 -9.55 46.44 -18.86
C ILE A 236 -9.83 47.01 -17.46
N SER A 237 -8.82 47.58 -16.83
CA SER A 237 -8.97 48.32 -15.58
C SER A 237 -9.78 49.58 -15.87
N ASN A 238 -11.05 49.60 -15.46
CA ASN A 238 -11.98 50.73 -15.65
C ASN A 238 -11.62 51.94 -14.75
N SER A 239 -10.36 52.32 -14.70
CA SER A 239 -9.92 53.56 -14.08
C SER A 239 -10.15 54.79 -14.96
N ASN A 240 -10.64 54.63 -16.20
CA ASN A 240 -11.05 55.71 -17.13
C ASN A 240 -12.33 55.37 -17.95
N GLY A 241 -13.29 54.63 -17.39
CA GLY A 241 -14.57 54.33 -18.05
C GLY A 241 -15.62 53.82 -17.06
N CYS A 242 -16.89 54.14 -17.27
CA CYS A 242 -17.98 53.89 -16.33
C CYS A 242 -18.22 52.40 -16.09
N ALA A 243 -18.19 51.98 -14.82
CA ALA A 243 -18.46 50.59 -14.42
C ALA A 243 -19.96 50.24 -14.60
N THR A 244 -20.20 49.14 -15.30
CA THR A 244 -21.53 48.57 -15.59
C THR A 244 -22.15 47.93 -14.34
N ASN A 245 -22.83 48.73 -13.53
CA ASN A 245 -23.79 48.23 -12.55
C ASN A 245 -25.14 48.83 -12.89
N ALA A 246 -26.05 48.07 -13.52
CA ALA A 246 -27.52 48.17 -13.59
C ALA A 246 -28.26 49.54 -13.61
N ASP A 247 -27.56 50.68 -13.68
CA ASP A 247 -28.05 52.03 -13.40
C ASP A 247 -28.02 52.92 -14.66
N GLY A 248 -27.73 52.35 -15.84
CA GLY A 248 -27.84 53.07 -17.12
C GLY A 248 -26.82 54.21 -17.29
N MET A 249 -25.63 54.06 -16.71
CA MET A 249 -24.54 55.03 -16.79
C MET A 249 -23.81 54.92 -18.13
N VAL A 250 -23.51 56.06 -18.75
CA VAL A 250 -22.81 56.14 -20.04
C VAL A 250 -21.54 56.98 -19.94
N ASP A 251 -20.52 56.57 -20.68
CA ASP A 251 -19.27 57.33 -20.83
C ASP A 251 -19.48 58.47 -21.83
N VAL A 252 -19.05 59.68 -21.48
CA VAL A 252 -19.23 60.89 -22.28
C VAL A 252 -17.92 61.27 -22.95
N GLU A 253 -17.91 61.28 -24.28
CA GLU A 253 -16.83 61.85 -25.10
C GLU A 253 -17.32 63.16 -25.71
N PHE A 254 -16.50 64.22 -25.67
CA PHE A 254 -16.76 65.46 -26.39
C PHE A 254 -15.67 65.73 -27.40
N GLY A 255 -16.01 66.38 -28.51
CA GLY A 255 -15.02 66.93 -29.41
C GLY A 255 -15.44 68.22 -30.09
N ILE A 256 -14.42 68.96 -30.51
CA ILE A 256 -14.50 70.27 -31.12
C ILE A 256 -13.62 70.34 -32.38
N PHE A 257 -14.08 71.07 -33.38
CA PHE A 257 -13.24 71.52 -34.49
C PHE A 257 -12.69 72.91 -34.17
N THR A 258 -11.37 73.02 -34.15
CA THR A 258 -10.63 74.26 -33.89
C THR A 258 -10.19 74.95 -35.17
N ASP A 259 -9.79 76.21 -35.04
CA ASP A 259 -9.21 77.01 -36.09
C ASP A 259 -7.67 76.82 -36.17
N ASN A 260 -6.96 77.85 -36.65
CA ASN A 260 -5.51 77.84 -36.74
C ASN A 260 -4.80 77.96 -35.38
N TRP A 261 -5.48 78.36 -34.30
CA TRP A 261 -4.88 78.62 -32.98
C TRP A 261 -5.60 77.87 -31.83
N PRO A 262 -5.67 76.53 -31.89
CA PRO A 262 -6.41 75.68 -30.95
C PRO A 262 -6.04 75.89 -29.47
N GLN A 263 -4.81 76.33 -29.18
CA GLN A 263 -4.29 76.51 -27.82
C GLN A 263 -4.87 77.72 -27.08
N GLU A 264 -5.56 78.63 -27.76
CA GLU A 264 -6.26 79.74 -27.10
C GLU A 264 -7.61 79.34 -26.50
N ASN A 265 -8.09 78.16 -26.90
CA ASN A 265 -9.36 77.62 -26.51
C ASN A 265 -9.22 76.77 -25.25
N THR A 266 -10.10 76.99 -24.28
CA THR A 266 -10.23 76.19 -23.07
C THR A 266 -11.65 75.67 -22.95
N LEU A 267 -11.78 74.36 -22.72
CA LEU A 267 -13.05 73.65 -22.61
C LEU A 267 -13.23 73.11 -21.18
N ILE A 268 -14.42 73.31 -20.61
CA ILE A 268 -14.80 72.83 -19.28
C ILE A 268 -16.26 72.37 -19.31
N ILE A 269 -16.56 71.24 -18.69
CA ILE A 269 -17.94 70.74 -18.55
C ILE A 269 -18.44 70.98 -17.12
N TYR A 270 -19.69 71.41 -17.02
CA TYR A 270 -20.42 71.61 -15.77
C TYR A 270 -21.68 70.74 -15.72
N ASP A 271 -22.10 70.36 -14.51
CA ASP A 271 -23.41 69.75 -14.26
C ASP A 271 -24.54 70.80 -14.15
N SER A 272 -25.79 70.34 -14.05
CA SER A 272 -26.97 71.20 -13.87
C SER A 272 -26.97 72.01 -12.57
N GLY A 273 -26.14 71.63 -11.59
CA GLY A 273 -25.91 72.35 -10.34
C GLY A 273 -24.82 73.42 -10.44
N GLY A 274 -24.11 73.50 -11.58
CA GLY A 274 -22.99 74.41 -11.80
C GLY A 274 -21.65 73.90 -11.27
N ASN A 275 -21.53 72.62 -10.90
CA ASN A 275 -20.26 72.04 -10.48
C ASN A 275 -19.42 71.66 -11.70
N GLN A 276 -18.12 71.94 -11.65
CA GLN A 276 -17.18 71.58 -12.70
C GLN A 276 -16.87 70.07 -12.67
N LEU A 277 -17.10 69.39 -13.79
CA LEU A 277 -16.91 67.94 -13.94
C LEU A 277 -15.56 67.56 -14.54
N THR A 278 -15.00 68.42 -15.40
CA THR A 278 -13.69 68.18 -16.03
C THR A 278 -12.69 69.25 -15.64
N ASN A 279 -11.40 68.91 -15.62
CA ASN A 279 -10.37 69.93 -15.66
C ASN A 279 -10.43 70.71 -16.99
N ALA A 280 -9.85 71.90 -17.01
CA ALA A 280 -9.70 72.69 -18.23
C ALA A 280 -8.89 71.92 -19.28
N VAL A 281 -9.51 71.68 -20.44
CA VAL A 281 -8.87 70.98 -21.55
C VAL A 281 -8.57 71.96 -22.68
N THR A 282 -7.36 71.90 -23.22
CA THR A 282 -6.93 72.72 -24.35
C THR A 282 -6.78 71.85 -25.60
N PRO A 283 -7.42 72.22 -26.74
CA PRO A 283 -7.23 71.54 -28.01
C PRO A 283 -5.77 71.55 -28.47
N ALA A 284 -5.30 70.41 -29.00
CA ALA A 284 -3.89 70.25 -29.38
C ALA A 284 -3.66 70.42 -30.87
N THR A 285 -4.63 70.07 -31.73
CA THR A 285 -4.47 70.04 -33.18
C THR A 285 -5.23 71.16 -33.87
N GLN A 286 -4.60 71.78 -34.89
CA GLN A 286 -5.12 72.91 -35.68
C GLN A 286 -6.02 72.40 -36.82
N ASN A 287 -7.12 73.11 -37.12
CA ASN A 287 -8.06 72.79 -38.20
C ASN A 287 -8.53 71.32 -38.22
N ALA A 288 -8.66 70.72 -37.04
CA ALA A 288 -8.92 69.30 -36.88
C ALA A 288 -9.92 69.04 -35.75
N TYR A 289 -10.57 67.88 -35.84
CA TYR A 289 -11.39 67.38 -34.74
C TYR A 289 -10.48 66.91 -33.61
N ASN A 290 -10.69 67.48 -32.43
CA ASN A 290 -10.07 67.03 -31.20
C ASN A 290 -11.17 66.46 -30.31
N SER A 291 -11.01 65.24 -29.80
CA SER A 291 -11.94 64.65 -28.85
C SER A 291 -11.25 64.20 -27.56
N TRP A 292 -12.03 64.17 -26.49
CA TRP A 292 -11.61 63.74 -25.16
C TRP A 292 -12.71 62.95 -24.48
N ASN A 293 -12.30 61.84 -23.88
CA ASN A 293 -13.10 61.17 -22.87
C ASN A 293 -13.14 62.07 -21.62
N CYS A 294 -14.33 62.37 -21.12
CA CYS A 294 -14.49 63.29 -20.00
C CYS A 294 -14.05 62.70 -18.65
N GLY A 295 -13.85 61.39 -18.56
CA GLY A 295 -13.53 60.68 -17.32
C GLY A 295 -14.63 60.75 -16.26
N PHE A 296 -15.86 61.11 -16.66
CA PHE A 296 -17.03 61.09 -15.79
C PHE A 296 -18.19 60.35 -16.46
N CYS A 297 -19.12 59.90 -15.63
CA CYS A 297 -20.28 59.13 -16.03
C CYS A 297 -21.55 59.94 -15.86
N GLY A 298 -22.42 59.89 -16.86
CA GLY A 298 -23.76 60.48 -16.76
C GLY A 298 -24.85 59.43 -16.93
N THR A 299 -26.07 59.79 -16.54
CA THR A 299 -27.29 58.99 -16.61
C THR A 299 -28.32 59.65 -17.51
N ASN A 300 -29.33 58.90 -17.97
CA ASN A 300 -30.40 59.44 -18.80
C ASN A 300 -31.12 60.60 -18.08
N GLY A 301 -31.20 61.75 -18.76
CA GLY A 301 -31.80 62.97 -18.25
C GLY A 301 -30.84 63.95 -17.61
N ASP A 302 -29.57 63.58 -17.39
CA ASP A 302 -28.56 64.50 -16.88
C ASP A 302 -28.36 65.67 -17.86
N GLN A 303 -28.42 66.88 -17.31
CA GLN A 303 -28.17 68.11 -18.05
C GLN A 303 -26.75 68.59 -17.79
N LEU A 304 -26.03 68.80 -18.88
CA LEU A 304 -24.62 69.16 -18.86
C LEU A 304 -24.42 70.43 -19.68
N THR A 305 -23.47 71.24 -19.26
CA THR A 305 -23.11 72.49 -19.93
C THR A 305 -21.64 72.44 -20.31
N LEU A 306 -21.34 72.46 -21.61
CA LEU A 306 -19.99 72.66 -22.11
C LEU A 306 -19.72 74.15 -22.22
N MET A 307 -18.77 74.66 -21.45
CA MET A 307 -18.27 76.02 -21.55
C MET A 307 -16.99 76.03 -22.38
N VAL A 308 -16.93 76.93 -23.35
CA VAL A 308 -15.75 77.13 -24.20
C VAL A 308 -15.33 78.58 -24.11
N THR A 309 -14.06 78.80 -23.80
CA THR A 309 -13.45 80.11 -23.70
C THR A 309 -12.34 80.23 -24.73
N ASP A 310 -12.44 81.25 -25.56
CA ASP A 310 -11.41 81.65 -26.52
C ASP A 310 -10.74 82.92 -25.97
N SER A 311 -9.44 82.81 -25.72
CA SER A 311 -8.65 83.86 -25.07
C SER A 311 -8.38 85.07 -25.98
N TYR A 312 -8.42 84.92 -27.30
CA TYR A 312 -8.16 86.00 -28.26
C TYR A 312 -9.43 86.59 -28.87
N GLY A 313 -10.54 85.84 -28.84
CA GLY A 313 -11.88 86.33 -29.14
C GLY A 313 -12.20 86.49 -30.62
N ASP A 314 -11.36 85.91 -31.47
CA ASP A 314 -11.53 85.83 -32.92
C ASP A 314 -12.40 84.63 -33.36
N GLY A 315 -12.73 83.75 -32.43
CA GLY A 315 -13.71 82.69 -32.59
C GLY A 315 -13.12 81.36 -33.04
N ILE A 316 -13.84 80.28 -32.73
CA ILE A 316 -13.32 78.91 -32.82
C ILE A 316 -13.32 78.35 -34.25
N VAL A 317 -14.22 78.84 -35.12
CA VAL A 317 -14.24 78.85 -36.62
C VAL A 317 -15.67 79.19 -37.09
N ASN A 318 -15.82 79.57 -38.36
CA ASN A 318 -17.12 79.73 -39.02
C ASN A 318 -17.78 78.36 -39.28
N GLY A 319 -18.76 77.96 -38.48
CA GLY A 319 -19.47 76.67 -38.61
C GLY A 319 -18.95 75.52 -37.75
N ALA A 320 -18.24 75.81 -36.65
CA ALA A 320 -17.87 74.81 -35.65
C ALA A 320 -19.13 74.09 -35.13
N TYR A 321 -19.09 72.75 -35.08
CA TYR A 321 -20.06 71.94 -34.37
C TYR A 321 -19.33 71.13 -33.31
N PHE A 322 -20.01 70.96 -32.18
CA PHE A 322 -19.56 70.08 -31.11
C PHE A 322 -20.23 68.72 -31.33
N LEU A 323 -19.46 67.67 -31.10
CA LEU A 323 -20.01 66.33 -31.06
C LEU A 323 -19.79 65.80 -29.66
N ALA A 324 -20.88 65.60 -28.94
CA ALA A 324 -20.86 64.85 -27.71
C ALA A 324 -21.46 63.46 -28.00
N ARG A 325 -20.74 62.43 -27.59
CA ARG A 325 -21.09 61.03 -27.78
C ARG A 325 -21.21 60.39 -26.43
N CYS A 326 -22.25 59.57 -26.28
CA CYS A 326 -22.35 58.66 -25.17
C CYS A 326 -22.25 57.22 -25.68
N TYR A 327 -21.49 56.38 -24.98
CA TYR A 327 -21.41 54.95 -25.27
C TYR A 327 -22.28 54.17 -24.28
N ALA A 328 -23.32 53.51 -24.79
CA ALA A 328 -24.19 52.64 -23.99
C ALA A 328 -23.49 51.31 -23.65
N GLU A 329 -24.05 50.54 -22.69
CA GLU A 329 -23.51 49.25 -22.20
C GLU A 329 -23.23 48.22 -23.33
N ASN A 330 -23.88 48.34 -24.48
CA ASN A 330 -23.71 47.48 -25.65
C ASN A 330 -22.72 48.03 -26.69
N GLY A 331 -21.97 49.09 -26.37
CA GLY A 331 -21.05 49.77 -27.29
C GLY A 331 -21.74 50.59 -28.39
N GLN A 332 -23.06 50.80 -28.30
CA GLN A 332 -23.79 51.60 -29.27
C GLN A 332 -23.50 53.09 -29.03
N GLU A 333 -23.00 53.78 -30.07
CA GLU A 333 -22.80 55.22 -30.08
C GLU A 333 -24.16 55.93 -30.11
N VAL A 334 -24.42 56.79 -29.13
CA VAL A 334 -25.56 57.69 -29.14
C VAL A 334 -25.06 59.12 -29.28
N THR A 335 -25.41 59.76 -30.41
CA THR A 335 -25.07 61.16 -30.66
C THR A 335 -25.97 62.08 -29.85
N LEU A 336 -25.37 62.90 -29.00
CA LEU A 336 -26.05 63.97 -28.29
C LEU A 336 -26.33 65.10 -29.29
N ILE A 337 -27.60 65.36 -29.61
CA ILE A 337 -27.99 66.33 -30.64
C ILE A 337 -27.68 67.76 -30.14
N PRO A 338 -26.80 68.54 -30.78
CA PRO A 338 -26.60 69.94 -30.41
C PRO A 338 -27.85 70.75 -30.79
N GLN A 339 -28.49 71.39 -29.81
CA GLN A 339 -29.67 72.23 -30.04
C GLN A 339 -29.34 73.68 -30.44
N THR A 340 -28.11 74.00 -30.87
CA THR A 340 -27.82 75.33 -31.45
C THR A 340 -26.75 75.27 -32.54
N THR A 341 -27.08 75.79 -33.73
CA THR A 341 -26.07 76.35 -34.64
C THR A 341 -25.66 77.70 -34.07
N TRP A 342 -24.38 77.92 -33.77
CA TRP A 342 -23.94 79.23 -33.31
C TRP A 342 -24.25 80.31 -34.34
N ALA A 343 -24.89 81.38 -33.89
CA ALA A 343 -24.87 82.64 -34.60
C ALA A 343 -23.44 83.17 -34.52
N THR A 344 -22.74 83.21 -35.65
CA THR A 344 -21.47 83.92 -35.81
C THR A 344 -21.64 85.35 -35.30
N GLY A 345 -21.18 85.62 -34.08
CA GLY A 345 -20.94 86.97 -33.65
C GLY A 345 -19.92 87.57 -34.61
N ASN A 346 -20.32 88.61 -35.34
CA ASN A 346 -19.43 89.43 -36.16
C ASN A 346 -18.09 89.65 -35.40
N PRO A 347 -16.91 89.58 -36.06
CA PRO A 347 -15.62 89.63 -35.38
C PRO A 347 -15.57 90.87 -34.49
N LYS A 348 -15.69 90.67 -33.18
CA LYS A 348 -15.44 91.73 -32.21
C LYS A 348 -13.93 91.88 -32.13
N THR A 349 -13.50 93.13 -31.95
CA THR A 349 -12.10 93.57 -31.92
C THR A 349 -11.13 92.50 -31.39
N PRO A 350 -10.10 92.11 -32.17
CA PRO A 350 -9.11 91.11 -31.75
C PRO A 350 -8.51 91.46 -30.38
N GLY A 351 -8.44 90.48 -29.48
CA GLY A 351 -7.82 90.61 -28.16
C GLY A 351 -8.78 90.81 -26.98
N THR A 352 -10.08 90.52 -27.13
CA THR A 352 -11.01 90.46 -25.98
C THR A 352 -11.50 89.02 -25.81
N PRO A 353 -11.23 88.34 -24.68
CA PRO A 353 -11.67 86.97 -24.47
C PRO A 353 -13.18 86.83 -24.64
N ILE A 354 -13.60 85.78 -25.34
CA ILE A 354 -15.02 85.41 -25.45
C ILE A 354 -15.24 84.08 -24.74
N SER A 355 -16.37 83.97 -24.06
CA SER A 355 -16.80 82.71 -23.46
C SER A 355 -18.26 82.46 -23.77
N THR A 356 -18.59 81.20 -23.98
CA THR A 356 -19.90 80.75 -24.44
C THR A 356 -20.12 79.33 -23.98
N SER A 357 -21.39 78.95 -23.86
CA SER A 357 -21.77 77.64 -23.35
C SER A 357 -22.84 76.97 -24.22
N VAL A 358 -22.82 75.65 -24.25
CA VAL A 358 -23.82 74.82 -24.92
C VAL A 358 -24.32 73.78 -23.93
N ASP A 359 -25.64 73.75 -23.77
CA ASP A 359 -26.31 72.77 -22.92
C ASP A 359 -26.71 71.54 -23.73
N PHE A 360 -26.57 70.37 -23.12
CA PHE A 360 -26.97 69.09 -23.69
C PHE A 360 -27.55 68.17 -22.62
N THR A 361 -28.36 67.21 -23.06
CA THR A 361 -29.01 66.23 -22.19
C THR A 361 -28.65 64.84 -22.65
N ILE A 362 -28.30 63.97 -21.71
CA ILE A 362 -28.04 62.56 -22.01
C ILE A 362 -29.39 61.86 -22.30
N PRO A 363 -29.58 61.29 -23.50
CA PRO A 363 -30.87 60.77 -23.97
C PRO A 363 -31.27 59.41 -23.39
#